data_AF-A0A351X8J1-F1
#
_entry.id   AF-A0A351X8J1-F1
#
_cell.length_a   1.000
_cell.length_b   1.000
_cell.length_c   1.000
_cell.angle_alpha   90.00
_cell.angle_beta   90.00
_cell.angle_gamma   90.00
#
_symmetry.space_group_name_H-M   'P 1'
#
loop_
_entity.id
_entity.type
_entity.pdbx_description
1 polymer ?
#
loop_
_entity_poly.entity_id
_entity_poly.type
_entity_poly.pdbx_seq_one_letter_code
_entity_poly.pdbx_strand_id
1 'polypeptide(L)' 'EMFRKILDYAEAGDNIGCLLRGVQRTDIKRGQVLAAPGSIHPHTKFTGQVYVLSKDEGGRHT' A
#
# COMPACT_ATOMS: atom_id res chain seq x y z
N GLU A 1 -12.01 -5.05 -10.01
CA GLU A 1 -11.75 -5.91 -11.18
C GLU A 1 -10.46 -6.69 -11.00
N MET A 2 -10.39 -7.91 -11.53
CA MET A 2 -9.17 -8.72 -11.55
C MET A 2 -9.06 -9.36 -12.93
N PHE A 3 -7.90 -9.22 -13.60
CA PHE A 3 -7.64 -9.82 -14.92
C PHE A 3 -8.79 -9.67 -15.93
N ARG A 4 -9.30 -8.45 -16.11
CA ARG A 4 -10.43 -8.10 -17.02
C ARG A 4 -11.78 -8.73 -16.67
N LYS A 5 -11.94 -9.28 -15.46
CA LYS A 5 -13.23 -9.70 -14.92
C LYS A 5 -13.68 -8.72 -13.84
N ILE A 6 -14.95 -8.32 -13.92
CA ILE A 6 -15.60 -7.58 -12.84
C ILE A 6 -15.77 -8.54 -11.67
N LEU A 7 -15.42 -8.08 -10.48
CA LEU A 7 -15.62 -8.79 -9.23
C LEU A 7 -16.63 -8.00 -8.43
N ASP A 8 -17.68 -8.65 -7.94
CA ASP A 8 -18.69 -8.04 -7.07
C ASP A 8 -18.17 -7.85 -5.64
N TYR A 9 -17.18 -8.67 -5.27
CA TYR A 9 -16.55 -8.68 -3.96
C TYR A 9 -15.08 -9.09 -4.09
N ALA A 10 -14.24 -8.64 -3.15
CA ALA A 10 -12.83 -8.98 -3.08
C ALA A 10 -12.44 -9.24 -1.63
N GLU A 11 -11.51 -10.16 -1.42
CA GLU A 11 -11.05 -10.60 -0.11
C GLU A 11 -9.57 -10.25 0.13
N ALA A 12 -9.12 -10.43 1.37
CA ALA A 12 -7.73 -10.25 1.72
C ALA A 12 -6.84 -11.23 0.94
N GLY A 13 -5.86 -10.69 0.21
CA GLY A 13 -4.95 -11.45 -0.65
C GLY A 13 -5.21 -11.27 -2.15
N ASP A 14 -6.38 -10.74 -2.53
CA ASP A 14 -6.70 -10.48 -3.93
C ASP A 14 -5.90 -9.29 -4.50
N ASN A 15 -5.34 -9.47 -5.70
CA ASN A 15 -4.77 -8.38 -6.47
C ASN A 15 -5.84 -7.74 -7.36
N ILE A 16 -6.33 -6.56 -6.99
CA ILE A 16 -7.47 -5.92 -7.64
C ILE A 16 -7.17 -4.50 -8.15
N GLY A 17 -7.93 -4.10 -9.17
CA GLY A 17 -8.20 -2.70 -9.48
C GLY A 17 -9.50 -2.23 -8.83
N CYS A 18 -9.47 -1.06 -8.19
CA CYS A 18 -10.64 -0.39 -7.62
C CYS A 18 -10.93 0.92 -8.39
N LEU A 19 -12.16 1.07 -8.87
CA LEU A 19 -12.60 2.31 -9.51
C LEU A 19 -13.00 3.34 -8.45
N LEU A 20 -12.26 4.45 -8.37
CA LEU A 20 -12.53 5.54 -7.44
C LEU A 20 -13.32 6.64 -8.15
N ARG A 21 -14.62 6.74 -7.87
CA ARG A 21 -15.49 7.73 -8.51
C ARG A 21 -15.09 9.15 -8.06
N GLY A 22 -14.89 10.05 -9.03
CA GLY A 22 -14.62 11.46 -8.78
C GLY A 22 -13.17 11.78 -8.38
N VAL A 23 -12.27 10.80 -8.39
CA VAL A 23 -10.84 10.98 -8.11
C VAL A 23 -10.08 10.93 -9.41
N GLN A 24 -9.29 11.97 -9.71
CA GLN A 24 -8.42 11.96 -10.89
C GLN A 24 -7.10 11.27 -10.57
N ARG A 25 -6.39 10.83 -11.61
CA ARG A 25 -5.07 10.21 -11.47
C ARG A 25 -4.06 11.13 -10.80
N THR A 26 -4.21 12.44 -10.91
CA THR A 26 -3.36 13.45 -10.25
C THR A 26 -3.63 13.57 -8.75
N ASP A 27 -4.79 13.13 -8.28
CA ASP A 27 -5.24 13.29 -6.90
C ASP A 27 -4.79 12.11 -6.02
N ILE A 28 -4.27 11.04 -6.63
CA ILE A 28 -3.80 9.84 -5.95
C ILE A 28 -2.37 9.49 -6.38
N LYS A 29 -1.59 8.99 -5.43
CA LYS A 29 -0.21 8.57 -5.66
C LYS A 29 0.09 7.21 -5.04
N ARG A 30 1.04 6.51 -5.63
CA ARG A 30 1.57 5.26 -5.08
C ARG A 30 2.08 5.49 -3.65
N GLY A 31 1.74 4.56 -2.75
CA GLY A 31 2.07 4.63 -1.32
C GLY A 31 0.90 5.06 -0.44
N GLN A 32 -0.18 5.61 -1.01
CA GLN A 32 -1.45 5.78 -0.30
C GLN A 32 -2.21 4.45 -0.19
N VAL A 33 -3.14 4.37 0.75
CA VAL A 33 -3.96 3.19 1.02
C VAL A 33 -5.45 3.53 0.93
N LEU A 34 -6.26 2.59 0.45
CA LEU A 34 -7.71 2.62 0.57
C LEU A 34 -8.10 1.86 1.85
N ALA A 35 -8.93 2.49 2.67
CA ALA A 35 -9.35 1.92 3.94
C ALA A 35 -10.80 2.32 4.25
N ALA A 36 -11.45 1.55 5.12
CA ALA A 36 -12.73 1.94 5.67
C ALA A 36 -12.62 3.31 6.37
N PRO A 37 -13.61 4.20 6.23
CA PRO A 37 -13.56 5.52 6.87
C PRO A 37 -13.31 5.42 8.38
N GLY A 38 -12.32 6.18 8.87
CA GLY A 38 -11.96 6.24 10.29
C GLY A 38 -11.15 5.04 10.82
N SER A 39 -10.86 4.01 10.02
CA SER A 39 -10.10 2.84 10.50
C SER A 39 -8.59 3.05 10.50
N ILE A 40 -8.06 3.94 9.66
CA ILE A 40 -6.63 4.24 9.55
C ILE A 40 -6.41 5.74 9.66
N HIS A 41 -5.40 6.12 10.45
CA HIS A 41 -4.94 7.49 10.62
C HIS A 41 -3.46 7.59 10.22
N PRO A 42 -3.07 8.58 9.40
CA PRO A 42 -1.67 8.76 9.03
C PRO A 42 -0.84 9.27 10.21
N HIS A 43 0.33 8.67 10.42
CA HIS A 43 1.28 9.08 11.45
C HIS A 43 2.64 9.40 10.82
N THR A 44 3.34 10.37 11.40
CA THR A 44 4.65 10.85 10.89
C THR A 44 5.81 10.57 11.85
N LYS A 45 5.53 10.14 13.08
CA LYS A 45 6.52 9.81 14.09
C LYS A 45 6.18 8.46 14.71
N PHE A 46 7.18 7.61 14.84
CA PHE A 46 7.05 6.29 15.46
C PHE A 46 8.41 5.85 16.01
N THR A 47 8.38 4.86 16.89
CA THR A 47 9.57 4.15 17.35
C THR A 47 9.48 2.73 16.80
N GLY A 48 10.58 2.19 16.26
CA GLY A 48 10.61 0.87 15.66
C GLY A 48 11.92 0.17 15.95
N GLN A 49 11.89 -1.15 15.95
CA GLN A 49 13.10 -1.97 16.00
C GLN A 49 13.66 -2.11 14.59
N VAL A 50 14.98 -1.96 14.45
CA VAL A 50 15.67 -1.99 13.15
C VAL A 50 16.77 -3.02 13.21
N TYR A 51 16.81 -3.92 12.23
CA TYR A 51 17.95 -4.78 11.95
C TYR A 51 18.73 -4.20 10.78
N VAL A 52 20.04 -4.00 10.98
CA VAL A 52 20.93 -3.43 9.95
C VAL A 52 21.65 -4.59 9.28
N LEU A 53 21.37 -4.78 7.99
CA LEU A 53 21.95 -5.84 7.17
C LEU A 53 23.47 -5.67 7.07
N SER A 54 24.19 -6.79 7.19
CA SER A 54 25.62 -6.87 6.92
C SER A 54 25.91 -6.76 5.42
N LYS A 55 27.18 -6.56 5.06
CA LYS A 55 27.64 -6.52 3.66
C LYS A 55 27.29 -7.80 2.89
N ASP A 56 27.46 -8.96 3.53
CA ASP A 56 27.22 -10.26 2.89
C ASP A 56 25.72 -10.51 2.64
N GLU A 57 24.85 -9.83 3.40
CA GLU A 57 23.41 -9.80 3.20
C GLU A 57 22.95 -8.71 2.20
N GLY A 58 23.88 -8.01 1.54
CA GLY A 58 23.57 -6.91 0.62
C GLY A 58 23.32 -5.56 1.31
N GLY A 59 23.74 -5.42 2.57
CA GLY A 59 23.71 -4.17 3.32
C GLY A 59 24.69 -3.11 2.79
N ARG A 60 24.75 -1.94 3.46
CA ARG A 60 25.64 -0.85 3.02
C ARG A 60 27.11 -1.27 3.08
N HIS A 61 27.85 -0.91 2.03
CA HIS A 61 29.28 -1.18 1.89
C HIS A 61 30.19 -0.08 2.46
N THR A 62 29.60 1.04 2.90
CA THR A 62 30.28 2.24 3.42
C THR A 62 29.78 2.55 4.82
#